data_AF-A0A3D5K276-F1
#
_entry.id   AF-A0A3D5K276-F1
#
_cell.length_a   1.000
_cell.length_b   1.000
_cell.length_c   1.000
_cell.angle_alpha   90.00
_cell.angle_beta   90.00
_cell.angle_gamma   90.00
#
_symmetry.space_group_name_H-M   'P 1'
#
loop_
_entity.id
_entity.type
_entity.pdbx_description
1 polymer ?
#
loop_
_entity_poly.entity_id
_entity_poly.type
_entity_poly.pdbx_seq_one_letter_code
_entity_poly.pdbx_strand_id
1 'polypeptide(L)'
;RRMVARVVRDSLLHLAGTLDLAQRGPSVTPSPDARRRSLYFFHSRDGRSRFLESFDDADVFACYRRSESIVPQQALAMMNSQTAAALAKQIAAVFEPNISSEALVRAAFSMILARPPAQAELAESLAYLKAQPKREHFIHALINLNDFIMIR
;
A
#
# COMPACT_ATOMS: atom_id res chain seq x y z
N ARG A 1 6.19 15.42 -1.51
CA ARG A 1 5.19 15.29 -2.63
C ARG A 1 4.41 14.00 -2.43
N ARG A 2 3.11 13.91 -2.72
CA ARG A 2 2.34 12.67 -2.47
C ARG A 2 2.56 11.64 -3.59
N MET A 3 2.56 10.36 -3.26
CA MET A 3 2.53 9.26 -4.23
C MET A 3 1.20 9.25 -5.01
N VAL A 4 1.28 9.01 -6.32
CA VAL A 4 0.11 8.83 -7.18
C VAL A 4 -0.43 7.39 -7.09
N ALA A 5 -1.73 7.18 -7.37
CA ALA A 5 -2.42 5.89 -7.25
C ALA A 5 -1.61 4.65 -7.67
N ARG A 6 -1.01 4.71 -8.86
CA ARG A 6 -0.25 3.58 -9.44
C ARG A 6 0.99 3.24 -8.64
N VAL A 7 1.68 4.25 -8.12
CA VAL A 7 2.86 4.06 -7.28
C VAL A 7 2.44 3.46 -5.95
N VAL A 8 1.34 3.92 -5.34
CA VAL A 8 0.80 3.33 -4.11
C VAL A 8 0.49 1.83 -4.30
N ARG A 9 -0.26 1.46 -5.35
CA ARG A 9 -0.58 0.06 -5.64
C ARG A 9 0.67 -0.78 -5.89
N ASP A 10 1.54 -0.33 -6.79
CA ASP A 10 2.72 -1.10 -7.20
C ASP A 10 3.71 -1.23 -6.02
N SER A 11 3.84 -0.22 -5.15
CA SER A 11 4.61 -0.30 -3.91
C SER A 11 4.06 -1.34 -2.94
N LEU A 12 2.73 -1.40 -2.73
CA LEU A 12 2.14 -2.43 -1.87
C LEU A 12 2.39 -3.85 -2.40
N LEU A 13 2.26 -4.06 -3.70
CA LEU A 13 2.56 -5.35 -4.34
C LEU A 13 4.06 -5.69 -4.26
N HIS A 14 4.93 -4.70 -4.41
CA HIS A 14 6.37 -4.88 -4.29
C HIS A 14 6.77 -5.27 -2.87
N LEU A 15 6.23 -4.58 -1.86
CA LEU A 15 6.43 -4.90 -0.45
C LEU A 15 5.89 -6.28 -0.08
N ALA A 16 4.78 -6.69 -0.68
CA ALA A 16 4.24 -8.04 -0.54
C ALA A 16 5.05 -9.12 -1.27
N GLY A 17 6.04 -8.75 -2.09
CA GLY A 17 6.83 -9.68 -2.90
C GLY A 17 6.05 -10.31 -4.06
N THR A 18 4.87 -9.78 -4.40
CA THR A 18 3.96 -10.38 -5.40
C THR A 18 3.85 -9.57 -6.69
N LEU A 19 4.59 -8.45 -6.81
CA LEU A 19 4.61 -7.64 -8.03
C LEU A 19 5.31 -8.38 -9.18
N ASP A 20 4.60 -8.55 -10.29
CA ASP A 20 5.18 -9.01 -11.55
C ASP A 20 5.97 -7.87 -12.22
N LEU A 21 7.29 -8.08 -12.31
CA LEU A 21 8.27 -7.13 -12.87
C LEU A 21 8.55 -7.36 -14.36
N ALA A 22 7.86 -8.31 -15.02
CA ALA A 22 8.04 -8.58 -16.44
C ALA A 22 7.91 -7.30 -17.28
N GLN A 23 8.90 -7.09 -18.15
CA GLN A 23 8.93 -5.97 -19.07
C GLN A 23 8.28 -6.36 -20.39
N ARG A 24 7.57 -5.40 -21.03
CA ARG A 24 6.89 -5.56 -22.32
C ARG A 24 5.74 -6.57 -22.27
N GLY A 25 5.02 -6.73 -23.37
CA GLY A 25 3.85 -7.61 -23.48
C GLY A 25 2.52 -6.85 -23.49
N PRO A 26 1.41 -7.57 -23.66
CA PRO A 26 0.10 -6.95 -23.85
C PRO A 26 -0.41 -6.27 -22.57
N SER A 27 -1.38 -5.37 -22.75
CA SER A 27 -2.12 -4.79 -21.63
C SER A 27 -3.00 -5.85 -20.97
N VAL A 28 -3.22 -5.72 -19.66
CA VAL A 28 -4.06 -6.63 -18.87
C VAL A 28 -5.30 -5.92 -18.34
N THR A 29 -6.40 -6.66 -18.22
CA THR A 29 -7.63 -6.13 -17.61
C THR A 29 -7.39 -5.84 -16.12
N PRO A 30 -7.79 -4.68 -15.60
CA PRO A 30 -7.68 -4.37 -14.18
C PRO A 30 -8.49 -5.35 -13.33
N SER A 31 -7.87 -5.92 -12.30
CA SER A 31 -8.51 -6.81 -11.33
C SER A 31 -7.81 -6.67 -9.97
N PRO A 32 -8.51 -6.87 -8.83
CA PRO A 32 -7.87 -6.97 -7.51
C PRO A 32 -6.78 -8.05 -7.43
N ASP A 33 -6.89 -9.09 -8.24
CA ASP A 33 -5.94 -10.21 -8.29
C ASP A 33 -4.80 -10.01 -9.28
N ALA A 34 -4.87 -8.96 -10.10
CA ALA A 34 -3.80 -8.64 -11.03
C ALA A 34 -2.52 -8.30 -10.23
N ARG A 35 -1.42 -8.97 -10.59
CA ARG A 35 -0.08 -8.76 -10.00
C ARG A 35 0.85 -7.96 -10.89
N ARG A 36 0.45 -7.73 -12.14
CA ARG A 36 1.19 -6.90 -13.08
C ARG A 36 1.17 -5.42 -12.65
N ARG A 37 2.26 -4.71 -12.97
CA ARG A 37 2.37 -3.26 -12.73
C ARG A 37 1.20 -2.51 -13.34
N SER A 38 0.71 -1.50 -12.62
CA SER A 38 -0.45 -0.69 -13.03
C SER A 38 -0.23 0.04 -14.37
N LEU A 39 1.02 0.18 -14.81
CA LEU A 39 1.37 0.73 -16.13
C LEU A 39 0.82 -0.11 -17.29
N TYR A 40 0.68 -1.43 -17.12
CA TYR A 40 0.19 -2.34 -18.16
C TYR A 40 -1.32 -2.53 -18.13
N PHE A 41 -2.05 -1.77 -17.31
CA PHE A 41 -3.49 -1.93 -17.22
C PHE A 41 -4.16 -1.34 -18.46
N PHE A 42 -5.13 -2.07 -18.99
CA PHE A 42 -6.03 -1.54 -19.99
C PHE A 42 -6.93 -0.50 -19.32
N HIS A 43 -6.93 0.73 -19.85
CA HIS A 43 -7.75 1.81 -19.35
C HIS A 43 -8.87 2.07 -20.36
N SER A 44 -10.09 1.68 -20.01
CA SER A 44 -11.30 2.01 -20.76
C SER A 44 -12.32 2.69 -19.86
N ARG A 45 -13.37 3.28 -20.44
CA ARG A 45 -14.46 3.89 -19.68
C ARG A 45 -15.10 2.93 -18.67
N ASP A 46 -15.31 1.69 -19.09
CA ASP A 46 -16.13 0.72 -18.35
C ASP A 46 -15.27 -0.31 -17.56
N GLY A 47 -13.95 -0.30 -17.74
CA GLY A 47 -13.01 -1.31 -17.23
C GLY A 47 -11.86 -0.72 -16.44
N ARG A 48 -12.15 0.08 -15.39
CA ARG A 48 -11.13 0.75 -14.56
C ARG A 48 -10.93 0.03 -13.24
N SER A 49 -9.74 0.19 -12.67
CA SER A 49 -9.46 -0.30 -11.32
C SER A 49 -10.09 0.65 -10.30
N ARG A 50 -11.09 0.17 -9.56
CA ARG A 50 -11.68 0.91 -8.42
C ARG A 50 -10.65 1.34 -7.38
N PHE A 51 -9.61 0.53 -7.17
CA PHE A 51 -8.51 0.88 -6.31
C PHE A 51 -7.80 2.13 -6.86
N LEU A 52 -7.41 2.15 -8.13
CA LEU A 52 -6.68 3.29 -8.69
C LEU A 52 -7.54 4.57 -8.71
N GLU A 53 -8.84 4.46 -9.01
CA GLU A 53 -9.77 5.60 -8.98
C GLU A 53 -9.88 6.24 -7.60
N SER A 54 -9.89 5.43 -6.54
CA SER A 54 -9.98 5.92 -5.15
C SER A 54 -8.77 6.76 -4.73
N PHE A 55 -7.66 6.72 -5.49
CA PHE A 55 -6.43 7.48 -5.25
C PHE A 55 -6.09 8.45 -6.38
N ASP A 56 -7.11 9.00 -7.03
CA ASP A 56 -6.97 10.05 -8.03
C ASP A 56 -6.19 9.61 -9.30
N ASP A 57 -6.42 8.38 -9.79
CA ASP A 57 -5.90 7.99 -11.11
C ASP A 57 -6.49 8.86 -12.23
N ALA A 58 -5.72 9.03 -13.30
CA ALA A 58 -6.02 10.00 -14.35
C ALA A 58 -7.33 9.67 -15.08
N ASP A 59 -8.30 10.58 -15.09
CA ASP A 59 -9.54 10.41 -15.83
C ASP A 59 -9.33 10.43 -17.36
N VAL A 60 -10.02 9.54 -18.10
CA VAL A 60 -9.91 9.41 -19.56
C VAL A 60 -10.62 10.57 -20.28
N PHE A 61 -11.56 11.24 -19.62
CA PHE A 61 -12.32 12.38 -20.17
C PHE A 61 -11.72 13.74 -19.82
N ALA A 62 -10.84 13.81 -18.81
CA ALA A 62 -10.29 15.07 -18.35
C ALA A 62 -9.00 15.43 -19.11
N CYS A 63 -9.11 16.32 -20.09
CA CYS A 63 -7.97 17.08 -20.58
C CYS A 63 -7.73 18.26 -19.64
N TYR A 64 -7.06 18.08 -18.49
CA TYR A 64 -6.18 19.07 -17.84
C TYR A 64 -5.57 18.46 -16.56
N ARG A 65 -4.35 18.95 -16.24
CA ARG A 65 -3.44 18.59 -15.14
C ARG A 65 -4.12 17.98 -13.90
N ARG A 66 -3.59 16.83 -13.43
CA ARG A 66 -4.04 16.12 -12.22
C ARG A 66 -4.17 17.09 -11.03
N SER A 67 -5.36 17.18 -10.44
CA SER A 67 -5.56 17.77 -9.12
C SER A 67 -5.13 16.74 -8.07
N GLU A 68 -3.97 16.93 -7.46
CA GLU A 68 -3.60 16.17 -6.26
C GLU A 68 -4.47 16.67 -5.10
N SER A 69 -5.40 15.86 -4.63
CA SER A 69 -6.18 16.18 -3.43
C SER A 69 -5.53 15.56 -2.19
N ILE A 70 -5.77 16.14 -1.02
CA ILE A 70 -5.30 15.65 0.29
C ILE A 70 -6.53 15.43 1.18
N VAL A 71 -7.53 14.71 0.65
CA VAL A 71 -8.77 14.45 1.39
C VAL A 71 -8.55 13.33 2.42
N PRO A 72 -8.93 13.53 3.70
CA PRO A 72 -8.84 12.49 4.74
C PRO A 72 -9.56 11.18 4.38
N GLN A 73 -10.54 11.25 3.47
CA GLN A 73 -11.34 10.12 3.01
C GLN A 73 -10.53 9.00 2.33
N GLN A 74 -9.31 9.29 1.85
CA GLN A 74 -8.47 8.28 1.18
C GLN A 74 -7.72 7.37 2.16
N ALA A 75 -7.37 7.86 3.36
CA ALA A 75 -6.91 6.99 4.44
C ALA A 75 -8.03 6.02 4.86
N LEU A 76 -9.28 6.52 4.92
CA LEU A 76 -10.45 5.67 5.15
C LEU A 76 -10.68 4.68 3.99
N ALA A 77 -10.46 5.09 2.74
CA ALA A 77 -10.57 4.20 1.58
C ALA A 77 -9.52 3.08 1.59
N MET A 78 -8.29 3.37 2.03
CA MET A 78 -7.28 2.34 2.27
C MET A 78 -7.66 1.42 3.40
N MET A 79 -8.10 1.96 4.52
CA MET A 79 -8.51 1.19 5.69
C MET A 79 -9.67 0.23 5.37
N ASN A 80 -10.57 0.62 4.46
CA ASN A 80 -11.70 -0.21 4.02
C ASN A 80 -11.42 -1.04 2.76
N SER A 81 -10.22 -0.92 2.16
CA SER A 81 -9.90 -1.61 0.91
C SER A 81 -9.60 -3.09 1.18
N GLN A 82 -10.41 -3.97 0.60
CA GLN A 82 -10.15 -5.42 0.63
C GLN A 82 -8.77 -5.76 0.05
N THR A 83 -8.32 -5.02 -0.97
CA THR A 83 -6.98 -5.18 -1.55
C THR A 83 -5.89 -4.78 -0.56
N ALA A 84 -6.03 -3.67 0.17
CA ALA A 84 -5.05 -3.25 1.16
C ALA A 84 -4.96 -4.25 2.33
N ALA A 85 -6.10 -4.75 2.81
CA ALA A 85 -6.14 -5.77 3.86
C ALA A 85 -5.48 -7.10 3.41
N ALA A 86 -5.75 -7.54 2.18
CA ALA A 86 -5.12 -8.73 1.61
C ALA A 86 -3.60 -8.58 1.47
N LEU A 87 -3.13 -7.41 1.01
CA LEU A 87 -1.71 -7.13 0.86
C LEU A 87 -1.02 -6.98 2.22
N ALA A 88 -1.66 -6.38 3.22
CA ALA A 88 -1.11 -6.32 4.57
C ALA A 88 -0.85 -7.71 5.16
N LYS A 89 -1.74 -8.68 4.91
CA LYS A 89 -1.52 -10.07 5.29
C LYS A 89 -0.32 -10.70 4.57
N GLN A 90 -0.14 -10.41 3.29
CA GLN A 90 1.02 -10.90 2.53
C GLN A 90 2.33 -10.26 2.99
N ILE A 91 2.34 -8.95 3.23
CA ILE A 91 3.50 -8.22 3.78
C ILE A 91 3.88 -8.77 5.17
N ALA A 92 2.88 -9.04 6.03
CA ALA A 92 3.14 -9.64 7.34
C ALA A 92 3.81 -11.03 7.24
N ALA A 93 3.55 -11.77 6.17
CA ALA A 93 4.13 -13.10 5.92
C ALA A 93 5.56 -13.04 5.36
N VAL A 94 6.07 -11.88 4.94
CA VAL A 94 7.46 -11.69 4.53
C VAL A 94 8.42 -11.80 5.72
N PHE A 95 7.95 -11.43 6.92
CA PHE A 95 8.74 -11.52 8.14
C PHE A 95 8.75 -12.93 8.72
N GLU A 96 9.88 -13.33 9.30
CA GLU A 96 10.04 -14.67 9.88
C GLU A 96 8.99 -14.93 10.98
N PRO A 97 8.44 -16.15 11.08
CA PRO A 97 7.45 -16.49 12.11
C PRO A 97 7.94 -16.24 13.54
N ASN A 98 9.24 -16.47 13.81
CA ASN A 98 9.82 -16.40 15.15
C ASN A 98 10.54 -15.09 15.47
N ILE A 99 10.41 -14.07 14.61
CA ILE A 99 10.99 -12.75 14.85
C ILE A 99 10.43 -12.15 16.15
N SER A 100 11.28 -11.49 16.94
CA SER A 100 10.83 -10.77 18.14
C SER A 100 9.95 -9.58 17.76
N SER A 101 9.01 -9.19 18.63
CA SER A 101 8.12 -8.06 18.35
C SER A 101 8.89 -6.76 18.12
N GLU A 102 10.00 -6.53 18.84
CA GLU A 102 10.83 -5.34 18.62
C GLU A 102 11.52 -5.37 17.26
N ALA A 103 12.11 -6.51 16.88
CA ALA A 103 12.75 -6.65 15.58
C ALA A 103 11.73 -6.52 14.44
N LEU A 104 10.52 -7.07 14.61
CA LEU A 104 9.41 -6.91 13.66
C LEU A 104 9.05 -5.43 13.47
N VAL A 105 8.84 -4.69 14.57
CA VAL A 105 8.47 -3.26 14.49
C VAL A 105 9.54 -2.48 13.75
N ARG A 106 10.82 -2.63 14.15
CA ARG A 106 11.93 -1.92 13.50
C ARG A 106 12.07 -2.27 12.01
N ALA A 107 11.94 -3.54 11.67
CA ALA A 107 12.01 -4.01 10.29
C ALA A 107 10.83 -3.50 9.46
N ALA A 108 9.60 -3.55 9.99
CA ALA A 108 8.41 -3.08 9.31
C ALA A 108 8.43 -1.56 9.06
N PHE A 109 8.86 -0.77 10.04
CA PHE A 109 9.06 0.68 9.87
C PHE A 109 10.09 0.99 8.78
N SER A 110 11.22 0.29 8.80
CA SER A 110 12.28 0.48 7.81
C SER A 110 11.84 0.07 6.40
N MET A 111 11.08 -1.03 6.30
CA MET A 111 10.59 -1.56 5.02
C MET A 111 9.45 -0.72 4.43
N ILE A 112 8.49 -0.30 5.26
CA ILE A 112 7.25 0.35 4.80
C ILE A 112 7.40 1.88 4.76
N LEU A 113 7.97 2.48 5.80
CA LEU A 113 8.07 3.94 5.96
C LEU A 113 9.46 4.48 5.61
N ALA A 114 10.39 3.61 5.21
CA ALA A 114 11.77 3.95 4.87
C ALA A 114 12.51 4.73 5.99
N ARG A 115 12.15 4.50 7.25
CA ARG A 115 12.79 5.13 8.43
C ARG A 115 12.70 4.24 9.67
N PRO A 116 13.58 4.43 10.67
CA PRO A 116 13.39 3.78 11.96
C PRO A 116 12.18 4.39 12.72
N PRO A 117 11.55 3.61 13.62
CA PRO A 117 10.54 4.13 14.53
C PRO A 117 11.18 5.09 15.55
N ALA A 118 10.47 6.16 15.91
CA ALA A 118 10.82 6.98 17.07
C ALA A 118 10.56 6.21 18.37
N GLN A 119 11.15 6.66 19.48
CA GLN A 119 11.04 5.96 20.78
C GLN A 119 9.58 5.79 21.24
N ALA A 120 8.75 6.82 21.06
CA ALA A 120 7.32 6.76 21.38
C ALA A 120 6.56 5.79 20.46
N GLU A 121 6.82 5.82 19.16
CA GLU A 121 6.17 4.92 18.19
C GLU A 121 6.54 3.46 18.44
N LEU A 122 7.78 3.19 18.83
CA LEU A 122 8.24 1.86 19.19
C LEU A 122 7.49 1.34 20.42
N ALA A 123 7.38 2.16 21.47
CA ALA A 123 6.68 1.80 22.70
C ALA A 123 5.20 1.49 22.43
N GLU A 124 4.51 2.36 21.68
CA GLU A 124 3.10 2.17 21.29
C GLU A 124 2.91 0.92 20.41
N SER A 125 3.79 0.69 19.44
CA SER A 125 3.72 -0.48 18.56
C SER A 125 3.89 -1.78 19.33
N LEU A 126 4.82 -1.81 20.29
CA LEU A 126 5.03 -2.96 21.16
C LEU A 126 3.84 -3.20 22.10
N ALA A 127 3.25 -2.13 22.66
CA ALA A 127 2.04 -2.22 23.47
C ALA A 127 0.87 -2.77 22.65
N TYR A 128 0.68 -2.28 21.43
CA TYR A 128 -0.34 -2.78 20.50
C TYR A 128 -0.16 -4.26 20.19
N LEU A 129 1.05 -4.68 19.77
CA LEU A 129 1.33 -6.08 19.45
C LEU A 129 1.18 -7.02 20.65
N LYS A 130 1.41 -6.52 21.88
CA LYS A 130 1.17 -7.27 23.11
C LYS A 130 -0.33 -7.45 23.38
N ALA A 131 -1.15 -6.43 23.13
CA ALA A 131 -2.60 -6.49 23.31
C ALA A 131 -3.30 -7.27 22.19
N GLN A 132 -2.81 -7.16 20.95
CA GLN A 132 -3.33 -7.79 19.74
C GLN A 132 -2.18 -8.39 18.92
N PRO A 133 -1.91 -9.70 19.05
CA PRO A 133 -0.74 -10.35 18.42
C PRO A 133 -0.87 -10.54 16.89
N LYS A 134 -1.90 -9.97 16.26
CA LYS A 134 -2.15 -10.07 14.82
C LYS A 134 -1.27 -9.11 14.04
N ARG A 135 -0.16 -9.63 13.49
CA ARG A 135 0.83 -8.86 12.73
C ARG A 135 0.21 -8.18 11.51
N GLU A 136 -0.75 -8.83 10.86
CA GLU A 136 -1.45 -8.30 9.68
C GLU A 136 -2.17 -6.98 9.98
N HIS A 137 -2.73 -6.80 11.18
CA HIS A 137 -3.39 -5.56 11.57
C HIS A 137 -2.39 -4.44 11.84
N PHE A 138 -1.25 -4.77 12.46
CA PHE A 138 -0.16 -3.82 12.66
C PHE A 138 0.40 -3.31 11.31
N ILE A 139 0.66 -4.23 10.38
CA ILE A 139 1.10 -3.87 9.02
C ILE A 139 0.03 -3.03 8.31
N HIS A 140 -1.24 -3.41 8.44
CA HIS A 140 -2.35 -2.64 7.89
C HIS A 140 -2.41 -1.22 8.45
N ALA A 141 -2.13 -1.03 9.76
CA ALA A 141 -2.03 0.29 10.34
C ALA A 141 -0.86 1.11 9.76
N LEU A 142 0.32 0.50 9.60
CA LEU A 142 1.50 1.18 9.05
C LEU A 142 1.30 1.67 7.63
N ILE A 143 0.72 0.85 6.74
CA ILE A 143 0.44 1.28 5.36
C ILE A 143 -0.62 2.38 5.29
N ASN A 144 -1.42 2.56 6.34
CA ASN A 144 -2.41 3.63 6.47
C ASN A 144 -1.85 4.93 7.09
N LEU A 145 -0.59 4.95 7.53
CA LEU A 145 0.05 6.17 8.00
C LEU A 145 0.29 7.14 6.85
N ASN A 146 0.13 8.44 7.13
CA ASN A 146 0.43 9.49 6.14
C ASN A 146 1.87 9.39 5.60
N ASP A 147 2.80 8.98 6.46
CA ASP A 147 4.21 8.75 6.11
C ASP A 147 4.40 7.75 4.96
N PHE A 148 3.48 6.79 4.79
CA PHE A 148 3.56 5.81 3.70
C PHE A 148 3.25 6.43 2.33
N ILE A 149 2.30 7.38 2.28
CA ILE A 149 1.83 7.97 1.02
C ILE A 149 2.66 9.21 0.64
N MET A 150 3.44 9.76 1.58
CA MET A 150 4.24 10.96 1.37
C MET A 150 5.68 10.64 0.94
N ILE A 151 6.09 11.17 -0.20
CA ILE A 151 7.49 11.18 -0.66
C ILE A 151 8.19 12.35 0.02
N ARG A 152 9.23 12.04 0.82
CA ARG A 152 10.13 13.03 1.41
C ARG A 152 11.18 13.50 0.40
#